data_AF-A0A9P1FLJ7-F1
#
_entry.id   AF-A0A9P1FLJ7-F1
#
_cell.length_a   1.000
_cell.length_b   1.000
_cell.length_c   1.000
_cell.angle_alpha   90.00
_cell.angle_beta   90.00
_cell.angle_gamma   90.00
#
_symmetry.space_group_name_H-M   'P 1'
#
loop_
_entity.id
_entity.type
_entity.pdbx_description
1 polymer ?
#
loop_
_entity_poly.entity_id
_entity_poly.type
_entity_poly.pdbx_seq_one_letter_code
_entity_poly.pdbx_strand_id
1 'polypeptide(L)'
;MPECPICLGNVDDPCVAPCSHVYCCHCIVQVLLSRPPEWAGSCPLCRTHISVYNLRNNGQLLVEPEVQNLWGCVFVQYGKLGLASYHFNSLEDCYISYDAAPETWRLDDGCRPPSKKPWEEVSYDPETRIFRGVIRWDPPFRGNSKWVYRMEFSEDFAGITGGEVVCSVGSEATTQSYLAPWIHDWERHLSYLRWTPPPATMFGSVFVQGTSYSSVLEGVASYHFDSPERCYISYANAPESWLLDDGSKPPRQKNFELMSYEPSSRTFKGTIRWPQGFDGAVRWVYTIVFSEDFEQISDGKVQPYGSRGWPMAGQHFGNPSGPLQLSASVMYYVRKPSALAASARIQQRFLASHNVENETNEPDAVEGSGPGNPTDIVTRPETQGACAMQ
;
A
#
# COMPACT_ATOMS: atom_id res chain seq x y z
N MET A 1 -8.21 -17.62 34.06
CA MET A 1 -7.62 -17.58 32.69
C MET A 1 -7.26 -16.14 32.41
N PRO A 2 -6.22 -15.84 31.62
CA PRO A 2 -5.95 -14.45 31.24
C PRO A 2 -7.15 -13.89 30.45
N GLU A 3 -7.47 -12.62 30.70
CA GLU A 3 -8.50 -11.87 29.97
C GLU A 3 -7.84 -11.14 28.79
N CYS A 4 -8.47 -11.17 27.62
CA CYS A 4 -7.98 -10.47 26.45
C CYS A 4 -8.35 -8.98 26.54
N PRO A 5 -7.38 -8.05 26.46
CA PRO A 5 -7.66 -6.61 26.59
C PRO A 5 -8.39 -6.00 25.39
N ILE A 6 -8.65 -6.78 24.33
CA ILE A 6 -9.34 -6.33 23.12
C ILE A 6 -10.83 -6.70 23.18
N CYS A 7 -11.16 -7.99 23.37
CA CYS A 7 -12.55 -8.44 23.46
C CYS A 7 -13.14 -8.40 24.87
N LEU A 8 -12.31 -8.15 25.90
CA LEU A 8 -12.69 -8.17 27.32
C LEU A 8 -13.27 -9.53 27.77
N GLY A 9 -12.94 -10.59 27.05
CA GLY A 9 -13.33 -11.97 27.34
C GLY A 9 -12.14 -12.83 27.75
N ASN A 10 -12.38 -14.10 28.05
CA ASN A 10 -11.30 -15.07 28.24
C ASN A 10 -10.45 -15.15 26.97
N VAL A 11 -9.12 -15.24 27.12
CA VAL A 11 -8.24 -15.46 25.97
C VAL A 11 -8.56 -16.82 25.33
N ASP A 12 -8.98 -16.76 24.08
CA ASP A 12 -9.15 -17.90 23.17
C ASP A 12 -8.07 -17.84 22.08
N ASP A 13 -7.46 -18.98 21.77
CA ASP A 13 -6.30 -19.09 20.87
C ASP A 13 -5.19 -18.05 21.16
N PRO A 14 -4.40 -18.22 22.24
CA PRO A 14 -3.50 -17.18 22.74
C PRO A 14 -2.38 -16.84 21.75
N CYS A 15 -2.26 -15.54 21.43
CA CYS A 15 -1.14 -14.96 20.71
C CYS A 15 -0.35 -14.01 21.62
N VAL A 16 0.96 -14.23 21.70
CA VAL A 16 1.91 -13.54 22.58
C VAL A 16 2.77 -12.57 21.75
N ALA A 17 2.80 -11.31 22.17
CA ALA A 17 3.65 -10.28 21.57
C ALA A 17 5.09 -10.32 22.10
N PRO A 18 6.08 -9.72 21.39
CA PRO A 18 7.46 -9.59 21.89
C PRO A 18 7.59 -8.86 23.22
N CYS A 19 6.62 -8.00 23.56
CA CYS A 19 6.50 -7.32 24.84
C CYS A 19 5.83 -8.17 25.95
N SER A 20 5.62 -9.47 25.70
CA SER A 20 4.98 -10.43 26.61
C SER A 20 3.49 -10.22 26.89
N HIS A 21 2.84 -9.25 26.25
CA HIS A 21 1.38 -9.12 26.32
C HIS A 21 0.68 -10.21 25.51
N VAL A 22 -0.48 -10.67 26.00
CA VAL A 22 -1.24 -11.80 25.44
C VAL A 22 -2.62 -11.34 24.97
N TYR A 23 -3.05 -11.84 23.82
CA TYR A 23 -4.33 -11.53 23.18
C TYR A 23 -4.97 -12.80 22.63
N CYS A 24 -6.28 -12.76 22.34
CA CYS A 24 -6.85 -13.73 21.40
C CYS A 24 -6.22 -13.48 20.02
N CYS A 25 -5.86 -14.54 19.31
CA CYS A 25 -5.15 -14.36 18.04
C CYS A 25 -5.98 -13.58 17.01
N HIS A 26 -7.26 -13.92 16.91
CA HIS A 26 -8.20 -13.20 16.07
C HIS A 26 -8.27 -11.70 16.39
N CYS A 27 -8.34 -11.35 17.68
CA CYS A 27 -8.46 -9.97 18.13
C CYS A 27 -7.24 -9.14 17.76
N ILE A 28 -6.02 -9.65 18.02
CA ILE A 28 -4.81 -8.89 17.71
C ILE A 28 -4.58 -8.76 16.20
N VAL A 29 -4.94 -9.78 15.42
CA VAL A 29 -4.88 -9.72 13.95
C VAL A 29 -5.86 -8.68 13.41
N GLN A 30 -7.10 -8.61 13.94
CA GLN A 30 -8.04 -7.56 13.56
C GLN A 30 -7.53 -6.16 13.85
N VAL A 31 -6.85 -5.96 14.99
CA VAL A 31 -6.20 -4.68 15.30
C VAL A 31 -5.14 -4.34 14.25
N LEU A 32 -4.30 -5.30 13.84
CA LEU A 32 -3.28 -5.08 12.81
C LEU A 32 -3.90 -4.81 11.43
N LEU A 33 -4.97 -5.50 11.07
CA LEU A 33 -5.68 -5.32 9.80
C LEU A 33 -6.47 -4.00 9.73
N SER A 34 -6.71 -3.35 10.88
CA SER A 34 -7.52 -2.13 10.92
C SER A 34 -6.83 -0.90 10.35
N ARG A 35 -5.50 -0.96 10.16
CA ARG A 35 -4.69 0.15 9.63
C ARG A 35 -3.58 -0.37 8.73
N PRO A 36 -3.22 0.36 7.67
CA PRO A 36 -2.08 0.00 6.85
C PRO A 36 -0.75 0.36 7.56
N PRO A 37 0.32 -0.43 7.37
CA PRO A 37 0.31 -1.72 6.68
C PRO A 37 -0.47 -2.78 7.47
N GLU A 38 -1.29 -3.57 6.77
CA GLU A 38 -2.27 -4.52 7.33
C GLU A 38 -1.64 -5.76 8.00
N TRP A 39 -0.41 -5.67 8.48
CA TRP A 39 0.32 -6.75 9.13
C TRP A 39 1.24 -6.26 10.25
N ALA A 40 1.34 -4.95 10.48
CA ALA A 40 2.22 -4.37 11.48
C ALA A 40 1.59 -3.15 12.16
N GLY A 41 1.97 -2.93 13.42
CA GLY A 41 1.41 -1.85 14.23
C GLY A 41 2.06 -1.78 15.61
N SER A 42 1.29 -1.27 16.57
CA SER A 42 1.71 -1.11 17.95
C SER A 42 0.86 -1.95 18.88
N CYS A 43 1.51 -2.54 19.87
CA CYS A 43 0.86 -3.26 20.97
C CYS A 43 -0.20 -2.36 21.64
N PRO A 44 -1.47 -2.80 21.75
CA PRO A 44 -2.52 -1.99 22.38
C PRO A 44 -2.24 -1.57 23.83
N LEU A 45 -1.38 -2.30 24.54
CA LEU A 45 -1.09 -2.06 25.96
C LEU A 45 0.14 -1.17 26.18
N CYS A 46 1.26 -1.46 25.52
CA CYS A 46 2.53 -0.76 25.77
C CYS A 46 3.10 -0.04 24.55
N ARG A 47 2.41 -0.08 23.40
CA ARG A 47 2.78 0.56 22.14
C ARG A 47 4.07 0.04 21.48
N THR A 48 4.75 -0.95 22.06
CA THR A 48 5.86 -1.68 21.42
C THR A 48 5.44 -2.16 20.04
N HIS A 49 6.35 -2.09 19.07
CA HIS A 49 6.12 -2.59 17.72
C HIS A 49 5.71 -4.08 17.74
N ILE A 50 4.68 -4.41 16.99
CA ILE A 50 4.21 -5.77 16.77
C ILE A 50 3.85 -5.96 15.29
N SER A 51 4.00 -7.18 14.81
CA SER A 51 3.59 -7.58 13.48
C SER A 51 3.20 -9.05 13.47
N VAL A 52 2.48 -9.49 12.45
CA VAL A 52 2.16 -10.92 12.28
C VAL A 52 3.42 -11.81 12.18
N TYR A 53 4.58 -11.22 11.89
CA TYR A 53 5.86 -11.90 11.79
C TYR A 53 6.63 -11.98 13.12
N ASN A 54 6.18 -11.30 14.18
CA ASN A 54 6.80 -11.35 15.50
C ASN A 54 5.84 -11.74 16.63
N LEU A 55 4.54 -11.82 16.35
CA LEU A 55 3.55 -12.47 17.22
C LEU A 55 3.76 -13.99 17.24
N ARG A 56 3.54 -14.61 18.40
CA ARG A 56 3.68 -16.06 18.57
C ARG A 56 2.39 -16.72 19.03
N ASN A 57 1.98 -17.78 18.35
CA ASN A 57 0.91 -18.69 18.77
C ASN A 57 1.54 -20.04 19.15
N ASN A 58 1.32 -20.51 20.38
CA ASN A 58 1.93 -21.76 20.88
C ASN A 58 3.47 -21.85 20.68
N GLY A 59 4.15 -20.71 20.83
CA GLY A 59 5.61 -20.59 20.66
C GLY A 59 6.11 -20.43 19.21
N GLN A 60 5.27 -20.73 18.22
CA GLN A 60 5.58 -20.57 16.79
C GLN A 60 5.22 -19.18 16.30
N LEU A 61 5.90 -18.67 15.28
CA LEU A 61 5.51 -17.42 14.64
C LEU A 61 4.09 -17.55 14.07
N LEU A 62 3.30 -16.48 14.22
CA LEU A 62 1.94 -16.47 13.70
C LEU A 62 1.94 -16.60 12.17
N VAL A 63 2.87 -15.90 11.52
CA VAL A 63 3.14 -15.99 10.08
C VAL A 63 4.65 -16.07 9.87
N GLU A 64 5.09 -17.11 9.16
CA GLU A 64 6.47 -17.20 8.71
C GLU A 64 6.70 -16.24 7.53
N PRO A 65 7.69 -15.35 7.59
CA PRO A 65 7.99 -14.44 6.48
C PRO A 65 8.52 -15.24 5.28
N GLU A 66 8.13 -14.83 4.08
CA GLU A 66 8.61 -15.46 2.84
C GLU A 66 10.12 -15.27 2.66
N VAL A 67 10.63 -14.11 3.07
CA VAL A 67 12.04 -13.77 3.08
C VAL A 67 12.54 -13.77 4.52
N GLN A 68 13.51 -14.63 4.81
CA GLN A 68 14.01 -14.84 6.16
C GLN A 68 15.37 -14.18 6.44
N ASN A 69 16.04 -13.66 5.40
CA ASN A 69 17.34 -13.02 5.54
C ASN A 69 17.57 -11.94 4.46
N LEU A 70 18.62 -11.15 4.67
CA LEU A 70 18.98 -10.02 3.82
C LEU A 70 19.49 -10.45 2.42
N TRP A 71 20.09 -11.62 2.30
CA TRP A 71 20.81 -12.01 1.09
C TRP A 71 19.87 -12.35 -0.07
N GLY A 72 20.23 -11.89 -1.26
CA GLY A 72 19.39 -11.89 -2.45
C GLY A 72 18.38 -10.75 -2.50
N CYS A 73 18.28 -9.91 -1.46
CA CYS A 73 17.37 -8.77 -1.47
C CYS A 73 17.98 -7.57 -2.22
N VAL A 74 17.09 -6.85 -2.90
CA VAL A 74 17.37 -5.54 -3.48
C VAL A 74 16.40 -4.55 -2.87
N PHE A 75 16.88 -3.38 -2.46
CA PHE A 75 16.04 -2.32 -1.91
C PHE A 75 16.13 -1.08 -2.79
N VAL A 76 14.97 -0.49 -3.09
CA VAL A 76 14.84 0.64 -4.01
C VAL A 76 14.15 1.82 -3.33
N GLN A 77 14.62 3.01 -3.65
CA GLN A 77 13.88 4.25 -3.40
C GLN A 77 12.99 4.56 -4.61
N TYR A 78 11.81 5.15 -4.35
CA TYR A 78 10.85 5.53 -5.39
C TYR A 78 10.46 4.38 -6.35
N GLY A 79 10.55 3.12 -5.90
CA GLY A 79 10.24 1.94 -6.69
C GLY A 79 11.25 1.63 -7.82
N LYS A 80 12.32 2.40 -7.99
CA LYS A 80 13.15 2.33 -9.20
C LYS A 80 14.49 1.61 -8.99
N LEU A 81 14.68 0.51 -9.70
CA LEU A 81 15.95 -0.22 -9.76
C LEU A 81 17.05 0.64 -10.40
N GLY A 82 18.25 0.60 -9.84
CA GLY A 82 19.41 1.37 -10.33
C GLY A 82 19.40 2.85 -9.99
N LEU A 83 18.40 3.36 -9.28
CA LEU A 83 18.37 4.73 -8.77
C LEU A 83 18.91 4.75 -7.33
N ALA A 84 20.23 4.51 -7.17
CA ALA A 84 20.85 4.22 -5.87
C ALA A 84 20.20 3.03 -5.15
N SER A 85 19.80 1.99 -5.89
CA SER A 85 19.23 0.78 -5.30
C SER A 85 20.31 -0.02 -4.57
N TYR A 86 19.99 -0.58 -3.41
CA TYR A 86 20.89 -1.36 -2.58
C TYR A 86 20.77 -2.85 -2.92
N HIS A 87 21.88 -3.50 -3.23
CA HIS A 87 21.93 -4.93 -3.59
C HIS A 87 22.74 -5.69 -2.54
N PHE A 88 22.14 -6.73 -1.96
CA PHE A 88 22.76 -7.56 -0.95
C PHE A 88 22.84 -9.00 -1.44
N ASN A 89 23.82 -9.36 -2.27
CA ASN A 89 23.90 -10.71 -2.82
C ASN A 89 24.56 -11.69 -1.84
N SER A 90 25.65 -11.28 -1.21
CA SER A 90 26.33 -11.98 -0.11
C SER A 90 27.15 -10.99 0.73
N LEU A 91 27.79 -11.45 1.80
CA LEU A 91 28.67 -10.61 2.63
C LEU A 91 29.81 -9.98 1.81
N GLU A 92 30.29 -10.68 0.78
CA GLU A 92 31.37 -10.26 -0.11
C GLU A 92 30.88 -9.52 -1.37
N ASP A 93 29.58 -9.56 -1.65
CA ASP A 93 28.96 -8.93 -2.82
C ASP A 93 27.74 -8.10 -2.41
N CYS A 94 28.03 -6.96 -1.79
CA CYS A 94 27.06 -5.90 -1.54
C CYS A 94 27.46 -4.66 -2.34
N TYR A 95 26.51 -4.02 -3.03
CA TYR A 95 26.77 -2.76 -3.73
C TYR A 95 25.53 -1.86 -3.88
N ILE A 96 25.77 -0.57 -4.10
CA ILE A 96 24.76 0.39 -4.56
C ILE A 96 24.81 0.45 -6.08
N SER A 97 23.68 0.23 -6.77
CA SER A 97 23.57 0.42 -8.22
C SER A 97 23.10 1.83 -8.56
N TYR A 98 23.82 2.46 -9.47
CA TYR A 98 23.53 3.76 -10.09
C TYR A 98 23.25 3.62 -11.60
N ASP A 99 22.90 2.42 -12.08
CA ASP A 99 22.64 2.16 -13.51
C ASP A 99 21.55 3.06 -14.10
N ALA A 100 20.57 3.45 -13.27
CA ALA A 100 19.49 4.36 -13.64
C ALA A 100 19.61 5.75 -12.99
N ALA A 101 20.80 6.11 -12.51
CA ALA A 101 21.05 7.42 -11.92
C ALA A 101 20.84 8.54 -12.95
N PRO A 102 20.16 9.64 -12.57
CA PRO A 102 19.90 10.76 -13.47
C PRO A 102 21.18 11.34 -14.08
N GLU A 103 21.07 11.89 -15.28
CA GLU A 103 22.19 12.58 -15.92
C GLU A 103 22.64 13.83 -15.16
N THR A 104 21.92 14.29 -14.15
CA THR A 104 22.39 15.39 -13.29
C THR A 104 23.25 14.91 -12.11
N TRP A 105 23.31 13.60 -11.86
CA TRP A 105 24.15 13.05 -10.79
C TRP A 105 25.58 12.92 -11.30
N ARG A 106 26.47 13.71 -10.69
CA ARG A 106 27.90 13.77 -10.99
C ARG A 106 28.71 13.76 -9.71
N LEU A 107 29.88 13.13 -9.78
CA LEU A 107 30.94 13.30 -8.79
C LEU A 107 31.56 14.70 -8.95
N ASP A 108 32.40 15.09 -8.00
CA ASP A 108 32.96 16.44 -7.93
C ASP A 108 33.91 16.78 -9.10
N ASP A 109 34.43 15.77 -9.79
CA ASP A 109 35.22 15.92 -11.02
C ASP A 109 34.36 16.05 -12.29
N GLY A 110 33.03 15.99 -12.16
CA GLY A 110 32.08 16.06 -13.26
C GLY A 110 31.83 14.74 -13.99
N CYS A 111 32.39 13.61 -13.53
CA CYS A 111 32.09 12.30 -14.09
C CYS A 111 30.80 11.70 -13.49
N ARG A 112 30.23 10.67 -14.14
CA ARG A 112 29.07 9.95 -13.59
C ARG A 112 29.51 9.04 -12.44
N PRO A 113 28.64 8.81 -11.42
CA PRO A 113 28.89 7.74 -10.48
C PRO A 113 29.04 6.40 -11.22
N PRO A 114 29.86 5.46 -10.70
CA PRO A 114 30.00 4.14 -11.31
C PRO A 114 28.67 3.39 -11.26
N SER A 115 28.43 2.52 -12.24
CA SER A 115 27.23 1.66 -12.30
C SER A 115 27.01 0.88 -11.00
N LYS A 116 28.08 0.32 -10.43
CA LYS A 116 28.07 -0.38 -9.14
C LYS A 116 29.12 0.22 -8.21
N LYS A 117 28.69 0.61 -7.02
CA LYS A 117 29.57 1.07 -5.94
C LYS A 117 29.57 0.05 -4.80
N PRO A 118 30.63 -0.75 -4.61
CA PRO A 118 30.67 -1.78 -3.58
C PRO A 118 30.73 -1.16 -2.19
N TRP A 119 30.12 -1.82 -1.20
CA TRP A 119 30.37 -1.52 0.20
C TRP A 119 31.70 -2.14 0.66
N GLU A 120 32.35 -1.43 1.56
CA GLU A 120 33.50 -1.86 2.35
C GLU A 120 33.08 -2.08 3.81
N GLU A 121 33.90 -2.78 4.60
CA GLU A 121 33.68 -2.96 6.04
C GLU A 121 32.26 -3.49 6.36
N VAL A 122 31.80 -4.44 5.54
CA VAL A 122 30.44 -4.99 5.60
C VAL A 122 30.28 -5.89 6.83
N SER A 123 29.17 -5.71 7.56
CA SER A 123 28.70 -6.66 8.57
C SER A 123 27.18 -6.71 8.60
N TYR A 124 26.64 -7.87 8.95
CA TYR A 124 25.20 -8.09 9.10
C TYR A 124 24.91 -8.96 10.32
N ASP A 125 24.04 -8.48 11.19
CA ASP A 125 23.53 -9.23 12.33
C ASP A 125 22.11 -9.73 12.03
N PRO A 126 21.89 -11.05 11.86
CA PRO A 126 20.58 -11.60 11.54
C PRO A 126 19.58 -11.54 12.70
N GLU A 127 20.03 -11.46 13.96
CA GLU A 127 19.13 -11.40 15.12
C GLU A 127 18.48 -10.03 15.22
N THR A 128 19.28 -8.97 15.08
CA THR A 128 18.81 -7.58 15.10
C THR A 128 18.39 -7.07 13.72
N ARG A 129 18.67 -7.81 12.64
CA ARG A 129 18.49 -7.41 11.23
C ARG A 129 19.17 -6.08 10.94
N ILE A 130 20.40 -5.92 11.43
CA ILE A 130 21.17 -4.69 11.26
C ILE A 130 22.31 -4.95 10.27
N PHE A 131 22.29 -4.22 9.17
CA PHE A 131 23.42 -4.13 8.24
C PHE A 131 24.26 -2.90 8.54
N ARG A 132 25.58 -3.05 8.40
CA ARG A 132 26.55 -1.94 8.43
C ARG A 132 27.50 -2.07 7.26
N GLY A 133 27.88 -0.92 6.69
CA GLY A 133 28.85 -0.87 5.60
C GLY A 133 29.33 0.56 5.36
N VAL A 134 30.44 0.67 4.63
CA VAL A 134 31.10 1.93 4.32
C VAL A 134 31.18 2.10 2.80
N ILE A 135 30.91 3.31 2.30
CA ILE A 135 31.18 3.69 0.92
C ILE A 135 32.24 4.79 0.95
N ARG A 136 33.33 4.60 0.22
CA ARG A 136 34.37 5.64 0.02
C ARG A 136 34.27 6.20 -1.37
N TRP A 137 34.22 7.52 -1.50
CA TRP A 137 34.14 8.21 -2.78
C TRP A 137 35.48 8.81 -3.14
N ASP A 138 36.00 8.41 -4.29
CA ASP A 138 37.17 9.00 -4.94
C ASP A 138 36.93 8.95 -6.46
N PRO A 139 36.61 10.09 -7.11
CA PRO A 139 36.46 11.42 -6.51
C PRO A 139 35.23 11.54 -5.59
N PRO A 140 35.17 12.55 -4.69
CA PRO A 140 34.04 12.76 -3.79
C PRO A 140 32.70 12.93 -4.51
N PHE A 141 31.60 12.58 -3.83
CA PHE A 141 30.23 12.79 -4.31
C PHE A 141 29.60 13.96 -3.55
N ARG A 142 29.46 15.12 -4.20
CA ARG A 142 28.93 16.35 -3.58
C ARG A 142 29.72 16.72 -2.33
N GLY A 143 31.05 16.73 -2.43
CA GLY A 143 31.99 16.96 -1.33
C GLY A 143 32.18 15.78 -0.38
N ASN A 144 31.33 14.76 -0.43
CA ASN A 144 31.41 13.63 0.50
C ASN A 144 32.43 12.61 0.03
N SER A 145 33.45 12.35 0.85
CA SER A 145 34.46 11.33 0.58
C SER A 145 34.15 9.99 1.25
N LYS A 146 33.25 9.97 2.24
CA LYS A 146 32.89 8.76 2.99
C LYS A 146 31.43 8.79 3.43
N TRP A 147 30.72 7.69 3.23
CA TRP A 147 29.41 7.42 3.79
C TRP A 147 29.46 6.17 4.68
N VAL A 148 28.93 6.25 5.90
CA VAL A 148 28.85 5.12 6.85
C VAL A 148 27.39 4.78 7.07
N TYR A 149 27.03 3.55 6.79
CA TYR A 149 25.65 3.06 6.83
C TYR A 149 25.39 2.20 8.06
N ARG A 150 24.22 2.40 8.65
CA ARG A 150 23.55 1.47 9.56
C ARG A 150 22.10 1.36 9.09
N MET A 151 21.66 0.16 8.72
CA MET A 151 20.30 -0.09 8.23
C MET A 151 19.63 -1.15 9.09
N GLU A 152 18.42 -0.86 9.57
CA GLU A 152 17.56 -1.81 10.28
C GLU A 152 16.44 -2.26 9.33
N PHE A 153 16.26 -3.58 9.16
CA PHE A 153 15.23 -4.13 8.29
C PHE A 153 14.00 -4.64 9.07
N SER A 154 12.82 -4.56 8.44
CA SER A 154 11.62 -5.21 8.95
C SER A 154 11.78 -6.73 9.04
N GLU A 155 10.98 -7.39 9.88
CA GLU A 155 11.03 -8.84 10.12
C GLU A 155 10.86 -9.68 8.85
N ASP A 156 10.11 -9.17 7.87
CA ASP A 156 9.84 -9.78 6.57
C ASP A 156 10.71 -9.24 5.43
N PHE A 157 11.68 -8.38 5.75
CA PHE A 157 12.52 -7.66 4.79
C PHE A 157 11.71 -6.90 3.72
N ALA A 158 10.48 -6.46 4.02
CA ALA A 158 9.71 -5.61 3.12
C ALA A 158 10.34 -4.22 2.92
N GLY A 159 11.05 -3.69 3.92
CA GLY A 159 11.69 -2.39 3.82
C GLY A 159 12.74 -2.13 4.90
N ILE A 160 13.44 -1.00 4.76
CA ILE A 160 14.35 -0.47 5.78
C ILE A 160 13.50 0.38 6.74
N THR A 161 13.47 0.01 8.01
CA THR A 161 12.58 0.60 9.03
C THR A 161 13.29 1.57 9.96
N GLY A 162 14.63 1.60 9.95
CA GLY A 162 15.41 2.46 10.82
C GLY A 162 16.91 2.46 10.50
N GLY A 163 17.66 3.17 11.32
CA GLY A 163 19.08 3.41 11.14
C GLY A 163 19.39 4.75 10.47
N GLU A 164 20.61 4.88 9.96
CA GLU A 164 21.12 6.13 9.44
C GLU A 164 22.25 5.94 8.41
N VAL A 165 22.47 6.97 7.59
CA VAL A 165 23.70 7.18 6.84
C VAL A 165 24.39 8.44 7.33
N VAL A 166 25.67 8.33 7.65
CA VAL A 166 26.53 9.45 8.02
C VAL A 166 27.45 9.79 6.85
N CYS A 167 27.29 10.98 6.29
CA CYS A 167 28.02 11.47 5.13
C CYS A 167 29.07 12.50 5.57
N SER A 168 30.35 12.24 5.29
CA SER A 168 31.47 13.07 5.75
C SER A 168 32.07 13.93 4.63
N VAL A 169 32.26 15.23 4.92
CA VAL A 169 32.95 16.22 4.08
C VAL A 169 34.13 16.77 4.88
N GLY A 170 35.36 16.36 4.55
CA GLY A 170 36.53 16.72 5.36
C GLY A 170 36.37 16.26 6.82
N SER A 171 36.35 17.20 7.77
CA SER A 171 36.13 16.95 9.19
C SER A 171 34.66 17.03 9.63
N GLU A 172 33.75 17.46 8.75
CA GLU A 172 32.33 17.60 9.05
C GLU A 172 31.56 16.33 8.67
N ALA A 173 30.44 16.09 9.37
CA ALA A 173 29.56 14.97 9.09
C ALA A 173 28.09 15.41 9.16
N THR A 174 27.30 14.91 8.22
CA THR A 174 25.84 15.07 8.19
C THR A 174 25.19 13.70 8.31
N THR A 175 24.05 13.62 9.00
CA THR A 175 23.34 12.35 9.21
C THR A 175 21.98 12.43 8.52
N GLN A 176 21.61 11.37 7.81
CA GLN A 176 20.28 11.18 7.27
C GLN A 176 19.71 9.86 7.79
N SER A 177 18.55 9.91 8.43
CA SER A 177 17.90 8.74 9.02
C SER A 177 17.06 7.98 7.99
N TYR A 178 16.95 6.67 8.19
CA TYR A 178 15.96 5.84 7.50
C TYR A 178 14.63 5.89 8.25
N LEU A 179 13.53 5.81 7.50
CA LEU A 179 12.20 5.61 8.04
C LEU A 179 11.49 4.53 7.24
N ALA A 180 10.62 3.78 7.92
CA ALA A 180 9.82 2.77 7.29
C ALA A 180 8.96 3.35 6.14
N PRO A 181 8.94 2.72 4.95
CA PRO A 181 8.32 3.28 3.75
C PRO A 181 6.79 3.39 3.78
N TRP A 182 6.15 2.79 4.77
CA TRP A 182 4.72 2.90 5.01
C TRP A 182 4.34 3.95 6.07
N ILE A 183 5.32 4.60 6.70
CA ILE A 183 5.09 5.73 7.60
C ILE A 183 5.04 7.00 6.74
N HIS A 184 3.91 7.70 6.83
CA HIS A 184 3.77 9.03 6.24
C HIS A 184 4.38 10.07 7.16
N ASP A 185 5.56 10.54 6.79
CA ASP A 185 6.22 11.68 7.41
C ASP A 185 6.71 12.63 6.31
N TRP A 186 6.58 13.93 6.55
CA TRP A 186 6.98 14.98 5.62
C TRP A 186 8.44 15.41 5.82
N GLU A 187 9.11 14.90 6.87
CA GLU A 187 10.53 15.15 7.10
C GLU A 187 11.43 14.42 6.09
N ARG A 188 12.65 14.93 5.89
CA ARG A 188 13.62 14.42 4.90
C ARG A 188 14.31 13.14 5.38
N HIS A 189 13.61 12.01 5.39
CA HIS A 189 14.19 10.69 5.67
C HIS A 189 14.46 9.90 4.38
N LEU A 190 15.30 8.87 4.48
CA LEU A 190 15.48 7.88 3.43
C LEU A 190 14.44 6.77 3.58
N SER A 191 13.84 6.38 2.45
CA SER A 191 12.78 5.38 2.42
C SER A 191 13.06 4.37 1.32
N TYR A 192 13.15 3.09 1.72
CA TYR A 192 13.56 2.00 0.84
C TYR A 192 12.66 0.79 1.03
N LEU A 193 12.09 0.32 -0.08
CA LEU A 193 11.29 -0.90 -0.15
C LEU A 193 12.07 -2.00 -0.85
N ARG A 194 11.85 -3.24 -0.43
CA ARG A 194 12.36 -4.39 -1.17
C ARG A 194 11.74 -4.40 -2.56
N TRP A 195 12.61 -4.43 -3.56
CA TRP A 195 12.21 -4.57 -4.95
C TRP A 195 11.72 -5.98 -5.19
N THR A 196 10.63 -6.07 -5.93
CA THR A 196 10.09 -7.31 -6.47
C THR A 196 9.94 -7.13 -7.97
N PRO A 197 10.20 -8.16 -8.80
CA PRO A 197 9.89 -8.10 -10.21
C PRO A 197 8.44 -7.66 -10.44
N PRO A 198 8.16 -6.87 -11.49
CA PRO A 198 6.79 -6.57 -11.88
C PRO A 198 6.00 -7.87 -12.13
N PRO A 199 4.73 -7.94 -11.73
CA PRO A 199 3.89 -9.10 -11.94
C PRO A 199 3.56 -9.25 -13.43
N ALA A 200 3.28 -10.48 -13.85
CA ALA A 200 2.89 -10.76 -15.23
C ALA A 200 1.38 -10.49 -15.50
N THR A 201 0.63 -10.11 -14.47
CA THR A 201 -0.82 -9.89 -14.53
C THR A 201 -1.25 -8.91 -13.44
N MET A 202 -2.43 -8.32 -13.59
CA MET A 202 -3.05 -7.49 -12.56
C MET A 202 -3.60 -8.33 -11.38
N PHE A 203 -3.83 -9.62 -11.57
CA PHE A 203 -4.38 -10.46 -10.50
C PHE A 203 -3.40 -10.62 -9.33
N GLY A 204 -3.90 -10.58 -8.10
CA GLY A 204 -3.12 -10.45 -6.87
C GLY A 204 -2.63 -9.02 -6.60
N SER A 205 -3.07 -8.01 -7.35
CA SER A 205 -2.62 -6.63 -7.18
C SER A 205 -3.70 -5.72 -6.59
N VAL A 206 -3.23 -4.70 -5.87
CA VAL A 206 -4.03 -3.57 -5.40
C VAL A 206 -3.54 -2.30 -6.08
N PHE A 207 -4.44 -1.46 -6.55
CA PHE A 207 -4.14 -0.16 -7.14
C PHE A 207 -4.79 0.94 -6.30
N VAL A 208 -3.98 1.89 -5.86
CA VAL A 208 -4.44 3.03 -5.04
C VAL A 208 -4.45 4.29 -5.88
N GLN A 209 -5.40 5.19 -5.60
CA GLN A 209 -5.51 6.45 -6.33
C GLN A 209 -4.33 7.36 -5.97
N GLY A 210 -3.61 7.86 -6.96
CA GLY A 210 -2.42 8.72 -6.77
C GLY A 210 -1.36 8.51 -7.84
N THR A 211 -0.34 9.38 -7.85
CA THR A 211 0.82 9.28 -8.74
C THR A 211 2.00 8.52 -8.12
N SER A 212 1.92 8.24 -6.82
CA SER A 212 2.86 7.43 -6.07
C SER A 212 2.10 6.67 -4.98
N TYR A 213 2.58 5.49 -4.62
CA TYR A 213 1.90 4.68 -3.61
C TYR A 213 1.90 5.40 -2.26
N SER A 214 0.74 5.39 -1.62
CA SER A 214 0.52 5.97 -0.31
C SER A 214 -0.41 5.04 0.47
N SER A 215 0.05 4.55 1.63
CA SER A 215 -0.73 3.65 2.48
C SER A 215 -2.07 4.26 2.92
N VAL A 216 -2.15 5.57 3.15
CA VAL A 216 -3.40 6.25 3.55
C VAL A 216 -4.46 6.30 2.46
N LEU A 217 -4.09 6.05 1.20
CA LEU A 217 -5.02 6.04 0.07
C LEU A 217 -5.57 4.64 -0.22
N GLU A 218 -5.05 3.59 0.43
CA GLU A 218 -5.64 2.26 0.37
C GLU A 218 -7.02 2.26 1.05
N GLY A 219 -8.04 1.73 0.39
CA GLY A 219 -9.42 1.79 0.86
C GLY A 219 -10.13 3.12 0.62
N VAL A 220 -9.50 4.08 -0.07
CA VAL A 220 -10.13 5.30 -0.60
C VAL A 220 -10.41 5.09 -2.09
N ALA A 221 -11.44 4.29 -2.40
CA ALA A 221 -11.72 3.82 -3.76
C ALA A 221 -10.52 3.12 -4.44
N SER A 222 -9.76 2.33 -3.68
CA SER A 222 -8.68 1.52 -4.24
C SER A 222 -9.24 0.28 -4.95
N TYR A 223 -8.61 -0.14 -6.04
CA TYR A 223 -9.03 -1.30 -6.82
C TYR A 223 -8.26 -2.54 -6.40
N HIS A 224 -8.98 -3.63 -6.14
CA HIS A 224 -8.43 -4.91 -5.72
C HIS A 224 -8.77 -5.96 -6.77
N PHE A 225 -7.76 -6.65 -7.28
CA PHE A 225 -7.89 -7.69 -8.29
C PHE A 225 -7.39 -9.03 -7.73
N ASP A 226 -8.01 -9.55 -6.67
CA ASP A 226 -7.51 -10.75 -5.98
C ASP A 226 -7.40 -11.97 -6.91
N SER A 227 -8.44 -12.22 -7.71
CA SER A 227 -8.49 -13.28 -8.71
C SER A 227 -9.42 -12.90 -9.89
N PRO A 228 -9.45 -13.67 -10.99
CA PRO A 228 -10.39 -13.44 -12.10
C PRO A 228 -11.86 -13.41 -11.67
N GLU A 229 -12.20 -14.10 -10.58
CA GLU A 229 -13.56 -14.21 -10.03
C GLU A 229 -13.81 -13.21 -8.90
N ARG A 230 -12.77 -12.53 -8.39
CA ARG A 230 -12.84 -11.65 -7.23
C ARG A 230 -12.09 -10.35 -7.50
N CYS A 231 -12.80 -9.39 -8.08
CA CYS A 231 -12.34 -8.01 -8.21
C CYS A 231 -13.34 -7.07 -7.55
N TYR A 232 -12.86 -6.07 -6.81
CA TYR A 232 -13.72 -5.11 -6.10
C TYR A 232 -13.04 -3.76 -5.91
N ILE A 233 -13.85 -2.76 -5.54
CA ILE A 233 -13.40 -1.46 -5.06
C ILE A 233 -13.51 -1.46 -3.54
N SER A 234 -12.45 -1.07 -2.84
CA SER A 234 -12.47 -0.90 -1.39
C SER A 234 -12.75 0.56 -1.01
N TYR A 235 -13.72 0.73 -0.13
CA TYR A 235 -14.11 1.98 0.52
C TYR A 235 -13.89 1.90 2.03
N ALA A 236 -13.06 0.96 2.50
CA ALA A 236 -12.83 0.73 3.93
C ALA A 236 -12.31 1.98 4.68
N ASN A 237 -11.63 2.88 3.96
CA ASN A 237 -11.11 4.15 4.47
C ASN A 237 -11.74 5.36 3.76
N ALA A 238 -12.91 5.21 3.13
CA ALA A 238 -13.57 6.31 2.44
C ALA A 238 -13.82 7.50 3.40
N PRO A 239 -13.61 8.76 2.97
CA PRO A 239 -13.90 9.94 3.77
C PRO A 239 -15.35 9.94 4.28
N GLU A 240 -15.59 10.48 5.47
CA GLU A 240 -16.94 10.53 6.05
C GLU A 240 -17.93 11.33 5.22
N SER A 241 -17.44 12.24 4.37
CA SER A 241 -18.22 13.03 3.43
C SER A 241 -18.72 12.23 2.22
N TRP A 242 -18.19 11.04 1.97
CA TRP A 242 -18.65 10.20 0.87
C TRP A 242 -19.91 9.46 1.30
N LEU A 243 -21.05 9.91 0.79
CA LEU A 243 -22.35 9.35 1.06
C LEU A 243 -23.02 8.95 -0.27
N LEU A 244 -23.82 7.88 -0.21
CA LEU A 244 -24.74 7.50 -1.27
C LEU A 244 -25.90 8.51 -1.36
N ASP A 245 -26.71 8.46 -2.41
CA ASP A 245 -27.79 9.44 -2.61
C ASP A 245 -28.87 9.37 -1.51
N ASP A 246 -28.96 8.26 -0.76
CA ASP A 246 -29.83 8.09 0.41
C ASP A 246 -29.22 8.59 1.73
N GLY A 247 -27.98 9.09 1.70
CA GLY A 247 -27.25 9.59 2.86
C GLY A 247 -26.49 8.51 3.65
N SER A 248 -26.57 7.24 3.27
CA SER A 248 -25.77 6.17 3.88
C SER A 248 -24.31 6.21 3.40
N LYS A 249 -23.39 5.56 4.14
CA LYS A 249 -21.99 5.41 3.70
C LYS A 249 -21.89 4.33 2.62
N PRO A 250 -20.94 4.43 1.67
CA PRO A 250 -20.67 3.32 0.77
C PRO A 250 -20.27 2.06 1.56
N PRO A 251 -20.59 0.86 1.06
CA PRO A 251 -20.18 -0.37 1.70
C PRO A 251 -18.65 -0.48 1.67
N ARG A 252 -18.06 -1.14 2.67
CA ARG A 252 -16.59 -1.29 2.77
C ARG A 252 -15.96 -1.89 1.51
N GLN A 253 -16.68 -2.76 0.82
CA GLN A 253 -16.27 -3.36 -0.45
C GLN A 253 -17.43 -3.35 -1.46
N LYS A 254 -17.09 -3.11 -2.73
CA LYS A 254 -18.05 -3.14 -3.84
C LYS A 254 -17.51 -3.98 -4.98
N ASN A 255 -18.09 -5.17 -5.17
CA ASN A 255 -17.66 -6.13 -6.18
C ASN A 255 -17.98 -5.66 -7.61
N PHE A 256 -17.06 -5.92 -8.54
CA PHE A 256 -17.34 -5.78 -9.97
C PHE A 256 -18.23 -6.93 -10.45
N GLU A 257 -19.22 -6.58 -11.25
CA GLU A 257 -20.07 -7.50 -12.02
C GLU A 257 -19.62 -7.51 -13.49
N LEU A 258 -20.01 -8.56 -14.23
CA LEU A 258 -19.79 -8.65 -15.68
C LEU A 258 -18.32 -8.42 -16.07
N MET A 259 -17.43 -9.04 -15.31
CA MET A 259 -15.99 -8.85 -15.43
C MET A 259 -15.45 -9.55 -16.67
N SER A 260 -14.49 -8.91 -17.33
CA SER A 260 -13.66 -9.54 -18.37
C SER A 260 -12.28 -8.93 -18.36
N TYR A 261 -11.25 -9.75 -18.58
CA TYR A 261 -9.89 -9.30 -18.78
C TYR A 261 -9.35 -9.80 -20.12
N GLU A 262 -8.83 -8.89 -20.93
CA GLU A 262 -8.16 -9.20 -22.19
C GLU A 262 -6.64 -9.03 -22.02
N PRO A 263 -5.86 -10.12 -21.93
CA PRO A 263 -4.42 -10.04 -21.66
C PRO A 263 -3.65 -9.31 -22.76
N SER A 264 -4.05 -9.46 -24.04
CA SER A 264 -3.32 -8.86 -25.16
C SER A 264 -3.33 -7.33 -25.13
N SER A 265 -4.44 -6.73 -24.68
CA SER A 265 -4.59 -5.28 -24.51
C SER A 265 -4.45 -4.83 -23.07
N ARG A 266 -4.15 -5.75 -22.13
CA ARG A 266 -4.13 -5.52 -20.67
C ARG A 266 -5.35 -4.73 -20.20
N THR A 267 -6.52 -5.08 -20.71
CA THR A 267 -7.74 -4.32 -20.48
C THR A 267 -8.70 -5.10 -19.61
N PHE A 268 -8.99 -4.56 -18.43
CA PHE A 268 -10.08 -5.01 -17.59
C PHE A 268 -11.36 -4.22 -17.89
N LYS A 269 -12.49 -4.90 -17.92
CA LYS A 269 -13.82 -4.30 -17.94
C LYS A 269 -14.64 -4.89 -16.81
N GLY A 270 -15.46 -4.05 -16.18
CA GLY A 270 -16.36 -4.45 -15.11
C GLY A 270 -17.46 -3.42 -14.92
N THR A 271 -18.52 -3.81 -14.23
CA THR A 271 -19.66 -2.95 -13.90
C THR A 271 -19.85 -2.90 -12.40
N ILE A 272 -20.15 -1.73 -11.86
CA ILE A 272 -20.60 -1.55 -10.48
C ILE A 272 -22.04 -1.06 -10.50
N ARG A 273 -22.91 -1.64 -9.68
CA ARG A 273 -24.29 -1.18 -9.48
C ARG A 273 -24.44 -0.49 -8.14
N TRP A 274 -25.10 0.66 -8.13
CA TRP A 274 -25.43 1.43 -6.94
C TRP A 274 -26.95 1.53 -6.82
N PRO A 275 -27.62 0.56 -6.18
CA PRO A 275 -29.09 0.59 -6.05
C PRO A 275 -29.60 1.86 -5.39
N GLN A 276 -28.88 2.35 -4.38
CA GLN A 276 -29.16 3.59 -3.66
C GLN A 276 -28.74 4.85 -4.44
N GLY A 277 -27.98 4.69 -5.54
CA GLY A 277 -27.33 5.78 -6.25
C GLY A 277 -26.05 6.28 -5.56
N PHE A 278 -25.10 6.75 -6.36
CA PHE A 278 -23.88 7.42 -5.91
C PHE A 278 -23.67 8.62 -6.84
N ASP A 279 -23.84 9.84 -6.30
CA ASP A 279 -23.83 11.08 -7.06
C ASP A 279 -24.82 11.06 -8.24
N GLY A 280 -26.03 10.52 -8.02
CA GLY A 280 -27.09 10.37 -9.02
C GLY A 280 -26.90 9.21 -10.01
N ALA A 281 -25.75 8.53 -9.98
CA ALA A 281 -25.46 7.39 -10.83
C ALA A 281 -25.85 6.08 -10.14
N VAL A 282 -26.63 5.23 -10.83
CA VAL A 282 -27.01 3.91 -10.32
C VAL A 282 -26.14 2.78 -10.87
N ARG A 283 -25.27 3.09 -11.84
CA ARG A 283 -24.40 2.12 -12.49
C ARG A 283 -23.15 2.79 -13.05
N TRP A 284 -21.99 2.21 -12.79
CA TRP A 284 -20.72 2.62 -13.37
C TRP A 284 -20.15 1.50 -14.24
N VAL A 285 -19.69 1.83 -15.44
CA VAL A 285 -19.01 0.89 -16.35
C VAL A 285 -17.55 1.29 -16.45
N TYR A 286 -16.67 0.34 -16.12
CA TYR A 286 -15.24 0.53 -16.09
C TYR A 286 -14.59 -0.07 -17.33
N THR A 287 -13.61 0.64 -17.85
CA THR A 287 -12.59 0.12 -18.77
C THR A 287 -11.25 0.59 -18.21
N ILE A 288 -10.39 -0.34 -17.81
CA ILE A 288 -9.12 -0.07 -17.14
C ILE A 288 -8.02 -0.70 -17.98
N VAL A 289 -7.03 0.09 -18.42
CA VAL A 289 -5.89 -0.39 -19.21
C VAL A 289 -4.62 -0.26 -18.38
N PHE A 290 -3.96 -1.38 -18.11
CA PHE A 290 -2.74 -1.42 -17.30
C PHE A 290 -1.48 -1.16 -18.14
N SER A 291 -0.46 -0.57 -17.52
CA SER A 291 0.88 -0.51 -18.09
C SER A 291 1.43 -1.90 -18.35
N GLU A 292 2.46 -2.01 -19.21
CA GLU A 292 3.06 -3.30 -19.58
C GLU A 292 3.62 -4.09 -18.39
N ASP A 293 4.11 -3.38 -17.38
CA ASP A 293 4.64 -3.90 -16.12
C ASP A 293 3.60 -3.99 -14.99
N PHE A 294 2.34 -3.63 -15.27
CA PHE A 294 1.25 -3.56 -14.29
C PHE A 294 1.56 -2.71 -13.05
N GLU A 295 2.52 -1.78 -13.11
CA GLU A 295 2.83 -0.89 -11.98
C GLU A 295 1.79 0.23 -11.82
N GLN A 296 0.97 0.46 -12.84
CA GLN A 296 0.01 1.55 -12.85
C GLN A 296 -1.15 1.28 -13.82
N ILE A 297 -2.25 2.02 -13.62
CA ILE A 297 -3.28 2.14 -14.65
C ILE A 297 -2.81 3.24 -15.60
N SER A 298 -2.78 2.94 -16.89
CA SER A 298 -2.20 3.80 -17.93
C SER A 298 -3.23 4.51 -18.79
N ASP A 299 -4.44 3.95 -18.93
CA ASP A 299 -5.52 4.50 -19.74
C ASP A 299 -6.87 3.86 -19.33
N GLY A 300 -7.97 4.34 -19.92
CA GLY A 300 -9.31 3.85 -19.75
C GLY A 300 -10.26 4.92 -19.24
N LYS A 301 -11.42 4.50 -18.72
CA LYS A 301 -12.44 5.39 -18.18
C LYS A 301 -13.42 4.71 -17.24
N VAL A 302 -14.08 5.54 -16.46
CA VAL A 302 -15.29 5.23 -15.69
C VAL A 302 -16.45 5.98 -16.32
N GLN A 303 -17.46 5.24 -16.79
CA GLN A 303 -18.67 5.79 -17.39
C GLN A 303 -19.86 5.59 -16.45
N PRO A 304 -20.29 6.62 -15.70
CA PRO A 304 -21.50 6.58 -14.90
C PRO A 304 -22.76 6.65 -15.76
N TYR A 305 -23.83 6.05 -15.25
CA TYR A 305 -25.18 6.05 -15.83
C TYR A 305 -26.22 6.33 -14.74
N GLY A 306 -27.13 7.25 -15.01
CA GLY A 306 -28.26 7.56 -14.12
C GLY A 306 -29.36 6.50 -14.15
N SER A 307 -30.38 6.66 -13.30
CA SER A 307 -31.50 5.70 -13.16
C SER A 307 -32.26 5.41 -14.45
N ARG A 308 -32.32 6.38 -15.37
CA ARG A 308 -32.94 6.24 -16.71
C ARG A 308 -32.02 5.58 -17.75
N GLY A 309 -30.82 5.16 -17.36
CA GLY A 309 -29.83 4.56 -18.25
C GLY A 309 -29.05 5.55 -19.13
N TRP A 310 -29.24 6.86 -18.95
CA TRP A 310 -28.48 7.87 -19.68
C TRP A 310 -27.03 7.95 -19.17
N PRO A 311 -26.03 8.07 -20.06
CA PRO A 311 -24.65 8.29 -19.66
C PRO A 311 -24.51 9.67 -19.02
N MET A 312 -23.75 9.73 -17.94
CA MET A 312 -23.38 10.96 -17.23
C MET A 312 -21.94 11.36 -17.60
N ALA A 313 -21.44 12.48 -17.06
CA ALA A 313 -20.04 12.87 -17.25
C ALA A 313 -19.11 11.79 -16.68
N GLY A 314 -18.21 11.26 -17.53
CA GLY A 314 -17.26 10.23 -17.14
C GLY A 314 -15.94 10.80 -16.65
N GLN A 315 -15.14 9.92 -16.04
CA GLN A 315 -13.76 10.20 -15.66
C GLN A 315 -12.82 9.30 -16.47
N HIS A 316 -11.63 9.80 -16.77
CA HIS A 316 -10.60 9.08 -17.51
C HIS A 316 -9.49 8.64 -16.58
N PHE A 317 -8.84 7.52 -16.90
CA PHE A 317 -7.59 7.17 -16.24
C PHE A 317 -6.42 7.79 -17.01
N GLY A 318 -5.51 8.44 -16.29
CA GLY A 318 -4.27 9.00 -16.83
C GLY A 318 -3.07 8.12 -16.51
N ASN A 319 -2.00 8.27 -17.27
CA ASN A 319 -0.70 7.62 -17.03
C ASN A 319 0.11 8.39 -15.96
N PRO A 320 0.33 7.83 -14.76
CA PRO A 320 1.09 8.49 -13.69
C PRO A 320 2.55 8.82 -14.04
N SER A 321 3.14 8.05 -14.95
CA SER A 321 4.51 8.24 -15.44
C SER A 321 4.62 9.25 -16.59
N GLY A 322 3.49 9.72 -17.11
CA GLY A 322 3.43 10.72 -18.17
C GLY A 322 3.36 12.16 -17.63
N PRO A 323 3.29 13.18 -18.51
CA PRO A 323 2.99 14.55 -18.11
C PRO A 323 1.66 14.60 -17.35
N LEU A 324 1.71 15.16 -16.13
CA LEU A 324 0.51 15.29 -15.30
C LEU A 324 -0.51 16.22 -15.97
N GLN A 325 -1.73 15.70 -16.11
CA GLN A 325 -2.89 16.44 -16.58
C GLN A 325 -3.63 16.93 -15.34
N LEU A 326 -3.61 18.23 -15.09
CA LEU A 326 -4.24 18.86 -13.92
C LEU A 326 -5.77 19.00 -14.07
N SER A 327 -6.40 18.11 -14.83
CA SER A 327 -7.85 18.12 -15.04
C SER A 327 -8.54 17.33 -13.94
N ALA A 328 -9.60 17.90 -13.37
CA ALA A 328 -10.52 17.25 -12.43
C ALA A 328 -11.12 15.94 -12.96
N SER A 329 -11.09 15.72 -14.28
CA SER A 329 -11.66 14.54 -14.93
C SER A 329 -10.66 13.37 -15.10
N VAL A 330 -9.42 13.51 -14.65
CA VAL A 330 -8.37 12.49 -14.80
C VAL A 330 -8.00 11.90 -13.45
N MET A 331 -8.06 10.57 -13.35
CA MET A 331 -7.65 9.81 -12.18
C MET A 331 -6.34 9.08 -12.44
N TYR A 332 -5.46 9.09 -11.45
CA TYR A 332 -4.20 8.37 -11.47
C TYR A 332 -4.25 7.21 -10.49
N TYR A 333 -3.70 6.07 -10.87
CA TYR A 333 -3.64 4.90 -10.00
C TYR A 333 -2.31 4.17 -10.17
N VAL A 334 -1.70 3.83 -9.05
CA VAL A 334 -0.43 3.10 -8.98
C VAL A 334 -0.60 1.84 -8.13
N ARG A 335 0.16 0.80 -8.46
CA ARG A 335 0.12 -0.48 -7.77
C ARG A 335 0.73 -0.34 -6.38
N LYS A 336 0.10 -0.97 -5.39
CA LYS A 336 0.70 -1.28 -4.10
C LYS A 336 1.96 -2.14 -4.32
N PRO A 337 3.14 -1.74 -3.82
CA PRO A 337 4.35 -2.53 -3.94
C PRO A 337 4.14 -3.96 -3.44
N SER A 338 4.60 -4.97 -4.17
CA SER A 338 4.34 -6.37 -3.79
C SER A 338 5.04 -6.77 -2.49
N ALA A 339 6.15 -6.11 -2.14
CA ALA A 339 6.77 -6.24 -0.82
C ALA A 339 5.86 -5.78 0.33
N LEU A 340 4.85 -4.96 0.03
CA LEU A 340 3.79 -4.51 0.94
C LEU A 340 2.47 -5.25 0.68
N ALA A 341 2.40 -6.22 -0.23
CA ALA A 341 1.21 -7.06 -0.29
C ALA A 341 1.29 -8.02 0.91
N ALA A 342 0.27 -8.01 1.77
CA ALA A 342 0.12 -9.08 2.76
C ALA A 342 0.15 -10.40 1.99
N SER A 343 0.99 -11.34 2.40
CA SER A 343 1.08 -12.62 1.69
C SER A 343 -0.32 -13.23 1.56
N ALA A 344 -0.61 -13.88 0.43
CA ALA A 344 -1.88 -14.58 0.22
C ALA A 344 -2.23 -15.51 1.40
N ARG A 345 -1.22 -15.97 2.17
CA ARG A 345 -1.37 -16.74 3.40
C ARG A 345 -1.98 -15.96 4.57
N ILE A 346 -1.62 -14.69 4.76
CA ILE A 346 -2.25 -13.82 5.78
C ILE A 346 -3.73 -13.64 5.42
N GLN A 347 -4.00 -13.37 4.14
CA GLN A 347 -5.37 -13.20 3.65
C GLN A 347 -6.18 -14.49 3.76
N GLN A 348 -5.63 -15.63 3.32
CA GLN A 348 -6.31 -16.93 3.41
C GLN A 348 -6.53 -17.41 4.84
N ARG A 349 -5.54 -17.22 5.73
CA ARG A 349 -5.60 -17.75 7.10
C ARG A 349 -6.48 -16.91 8.02
N PHE A 350 -6.55 -15.59 7.80
CA PHE A 350 -7.21 -14.69 8.73
C PHE A 350 -8.29 -13.78 8.14
N LEU A 351 -8.30 -13.52 6.82
CA LEU A 351 -9.35 -12.69 6.19
C LEU A 351 -10.51 -13.53 5.64
N ALA A 352 -10.27 -14.78 5.26
CA ALA A 352 -11.31 -15.65 4.69
C ALA A 352 -12.40 -16.04 5.71
N SER A 353 -12.07 -16.11 7.00
CA SER A 353 -13.03 -16.40 8.08
C SER A 353 -14.01 -15.25 8.36
N HIS A 354 -13.66 -14.00 8.01
CA HIS A 354 -14.46 -12.81 8.35
C HIS A 354 -15.52 -12.44 7.31
N ASN A 355 -15.35 -12.86 6.05
CA ASN A 355 -16.31 -12.51 5.01
C ASN A 355 -17.60 -13.33 5.07
N VAL A 356 -17.61 -14.45 5.80
CA VAL A 356 -18.80 -15.33 5.91
C VAL A 356 -19.82 -14.78 6.92
N GLU A 357 -19.39 -14.01 7.93
CA GLU A 357 -20.29 -13.54 9.00
C GLU A 357 -20.97 -12.20 8.69
N ASN A 358 -20.43 -11.38 7.79
CA ASN A 358 -21.01 -10.07 7.45
C ASN A 358 -22.01 -10.09 6.28
N GLU A 359 -22.13 -11.21 5.55
CA GLU A 359 -23.11 -11.33 4.44
C GLU A 359 -24.49 -11.85 4.88
N THR A 360 -24.65 -12.29 6.14
CA THR A 360 -25.88 -12.99 6.59
C THR A 360 -26.84 -12.17 7.46
N ASN A 361 -26.58 -10.88 7.68
CA ASN A 361 -27.46 -10.01 8.48
C ASN A 361 -28.01 -8.82 7.66
N GLU A 362 -28.77 -9.11 6.60
CA GLU A 362 -29.82 -8.19 6.16
C GLU A 362 -31.13 -8.57 6.88
N PRO A 363 -31.73 -7.70 7.70
CA PRO A 363 -33.05 -7.96 8.25
C PRO A 363 -34.10 -7.85 7.15
N ASP A 364 -34.91 -8.90 7.00
CA ASP A 364 -36.11 -8.92 6.14
C ASP A 364 -36.95 -7.66 6.40
N ALA A 365 -37.09 -6.82 5.38
CA ALA A 365 -37.89 -5.62 5.44
C ALA A 365 -39.36 -5.98 5.67
N VAL A 366 -39.88 -5.58 6.83
CA VAL A 366 -41.30 -5.67 7.18
C VAL A 366 -42.09 -4.70 6.29
N GLU A 367 -43.00 -5.24 5.48
CA GLU A 367 -43.98 -4.49 4.72
C GLU A 367 -44.94 -3.72 5.65
N GLY A 368 -44.94 -2.40 5.54
CA GLY A 368 -45.86 -1.50 6.24
C GLY A 368 -46.46 -0.47 5.28
N SER A 369 -47.66 -0.76 4.79
CA SER A 369 -48.47 0.10 3.94
C SER A 369 -49.13 1.26 4.72
N GLY A 370 -49.06 2.49 4.20
CA GLY A 370 -49.91 3.61 4.63
C GLY A 370 -49.70 4.88 3.80
N PRO A 371 -50.76 5.52 3.25
CA PRO A 371 -50.61 6.66 2.33
C PRO A 371 -50.74 8.02 3.04
N GLY A 372 -49.93 8.99 2.62
CA GLY A 372 -50.04 10.40 3.02
C GLY A 372 -49.33 11.32 2.04
N ASN A 373 -50.10 12.16 1.37
CA ASN A 373 -49.72 13.16 0.36
C ASN A 373 -49.85 14.58 1.01
N PRO A 374 -49.49 15.69 0.33
CA PRO A 374 -48.19 16.16 -0.18
C PRO A 374 -47.83 17.56 0.39
N THR A 375 -46.83 18.22 -0.22
CA THR A 375 -46.35 19.63 -0.09
C THR A 375 -45.18 19.88 0.87
N ASP A 376 -44.00 20.09 0.30
CA ASP A 376 -43.44 21.45 0.19
C ASP A 376 -42.25 21.50 -0.78
N ILE A 377 -42.32 22.46 -1.70
CA ILE A 377 -41.27 22.81 -2.66
C ILE A 377 -40.28 23.70 -1.91
N VAL A 378 -39.12 23.14 -1.57
CA VAL A 378 -37.95 23.91 -1.15
C VAL A 378 -36.89 23.77 -2.23
N THR A 379 -36.70 24.85 -2.98
CA THR A 379 -35.55 25.04 -3.86
C THR A 379 -34.25 24.97 -3.06
N ARG A 380 -33.42 23.95 -3.32
CA ARG A 380 -32.04 23.87 -2.82
C ARG A 380 -31.07 24.53 -3.81
N PRO A 381 -30.00 25.17 -3.32
CA PRO A 381 -28.96 25.73 -4.17
C PRO A 381 -28.08 24.62 -4.76
N GLU A 382 -27.53 24.88 -5.94
CA GLU A 382 -26.56 24.06 -6.64
C GLU A 382 -25.33 23.76 -5.75
N THR A 383 -25.19 22.51 -5.32
CA THR A 383 -23.94 22.00 -4.75
C THR A 383 -23.01 21.63 -5.88
N GLN A 384 -21.95 22.42 -6.05
CA GLN A 384 -20.79 22.11 -6.87
C GLN A 384 -20.17 20.79 -6.41
N GLY A 385 -19.88 19.92 -7.38
CA GLY A 385 -19.33 18.59 -7.16
C GLY A 385 -18.03 18.62 -6.35
N ALA A 386 -17.92 17.65 -5.43
CA ALA A 386 -16.73 17.38 -4.66
C ALA A 386 -15.61 16.89 -5.60
N CYS A 387 -14.83 17.82 -6.11
CA CYS A 387 -13.53 17.55 -6.71
C CYS A 387 -12.51 17.54 -5.58
N ALA A 388 -12.13 16.33 -5.14
CA ALA A 388 -11.06 16.16 -4.17
C ALA A 388 -9.74 16.67 -4.78
N MET A 389 -9.15 17.70 -4.16
CA MET A 389 -7.81 18.22 -4.48
C MET A 389 -6.82 17.88 -3.37
N GLN A 390 -5.66 17.39 -3.82
CA GLN A 390 -4.30 17.43 -3.26
C GLN A 390 -3.98 16.62 -1.99
#